data_AF-A0A1Q7MTA6-F1
#
_entry.id   AF-A0A1Q7MTA6-F1
#
_cell.length_a   1.000
_cell.length_b   1.000
_cell.length_c   1.000
_cell.angle_alpha   90.00
_cell.angle_beta   90.00
_cell.angle_gamma   90.00
#
_symmetry.space_group_name_H-M   'P 1'
#
loop_
_entity.id
_entity.type
_entity.pdbx_description
1 polymer ?
#
loop_
_entity_poly.entity_id
_entity_poly.type
_entity_poly.pdbx_seq_one_letter_code
_entity_poly.pdbx_strand_id
1 'polypeptide(L)'
;MAATKKAGKKDVKKAKPAYRRILLKLSGEAFQGPQGFGIHGETIQAIARELKDVHELGVQTAIMVGGGNIFRGARQKGFEIDRATGDYMGMLATVINALALQDALEKEGVFTRVLSAIEMKEVSEPFIRRRAMRHLEKDRVVIFAAGTGNPYFSTDTAAALRAMEIKADVILKATRVDGVYDADPEQIPDAKFFAAISYREVLSQNLKVMDSTAISLCMDNGMPIVVFNMNRPGNIKRVVLGERVGSKVTPA
;
A
#
# COMPACT_ATOMS: atom_id res chain seq x y z
N MET A 1 33.36 -15.41 46.10
CA MET A 1 33.21 -14.24 45.21
C MET A 1 33.06 -14.73 43.78
N ALA A 2 31.84 -14.79 43.24
CA ALA A 2 31.60 -15.13 41.84
C ALA A 2 31.19 -13.85 41.11
N ALA A 3 32.08 -13.32 40.29
CA ALA A 3 31.82 -12.13 39.48
C ALA A 3 31.12 -12.54 38.19
N THR A 4 29.83 -12.24 38.11
CA THR A 4 28.98 -12.41 36.92
C THR A 4 29.39 -11.39 35.87
N LYS A 5 29.96 -11.83 34.74
CA LYS A 5 30.16 -11.00 33.55
C LYS A 5 28.80 -10.69 32.92
N LYS A 6 28.31 -9.45 33.07
CA LYS A 6 27.23 -8.90 32.25
C LYS A 6 27.74 -8.77 30.81
N ALA A 7 27.23 -9.62 29.92
CA ALA A 7 27.40 -9.44 28.48
C ALA A 7 26.66 -8.15 28.07
N GLY A 8 27.42 -7.14 27.62
CA GLY A 8 26.86 -5.91 27.06
C GLY A 8 26.04 -6.23 25.82
N LYS A 9 24.75 -5.85 25.82
CA LYS A 9 23.97 -5.77 24.58
C LYS A 9 24.68 -4.80 23.66
N LYS A 10 25.18 -5.29 22.51
CA LYS A 10 25.65 -4.43 21.43
C LYS A 10 24.46 -3.60 20.96
N ASP A 11 24.54 -2.29 21.13
CA ASP A 11 23.62 -1.34 20.50
C ASP A 11 23.80 -1.43 18.99
N VAL A 12 22.95 -2.24 18.34
CA VAL A 12 22.82 -2.26 16.88
C VAL A 12 22.25 -0.90 16.51
N LYS A 13 23.08 -0.01 15.92
CA LYS A 13 22.61 1.25 15.31
C LYS A 13 21.49 0.90 14.32
N LYS A 14 20.22 1.11 14.70
CA LYS A 14 19.10 0.99 13.77
C LYS A 14 19.35 1.97 12.61
N ALA A 15 19.30 1.47 11.37
CA ALA A 15 19.40 2.31 10.19
C ALA A 15 18.27 3.36 10.24
N LYS A 16 18.62 4.64 10.03
CA LYS A 16 17.65 5.73 10.09
C LYS A 16 16.77 5.69 8.83
N PRO A 17 15.44 5.54 8.94
CA PRO A 17 14.56 5.52 7.78
C PRO A 17 14.53 6.90 7.08
N ALA A 18 14.38 6.88 5.76
CA ALA A 18 14.27 8.09 4.93
C ALA A 18 12.91 8.78 5.08
N TYR A 19 11.89 8.03 5.50
CA TYR A 19 10.53 8.51 5.71
C TYR A 19 10.11 8.25 7.16
N ARG A 20 9.39 9.22 7.74
CA ARG A 20 8.76 9.08 9.06
C ARG A 20 7.40 8.39 8.93
N ARG A 21 6.63 8.72 7.90
CA ARG A 21 5.30 8.18 7.65
C ARG A 21 5.11 7.82 6.19
N ILE A 22 4.60 6.62 5.93
CA ILE A 22 4.35 6.13 4.59
C ILE A 22 2.88 5.76 4.41
N LEU A 23 2.40 5.82 3.17
CA LEU A 23 1.23 5.08 2.76
C LEU A 23 1.64 4.01 1.74
N LEU A 24 1.52 2.74 2.12
CA LEU A 24 1.75 1.60 1.23
C LEU A 24 0.44 1.22 0.54
N LYS A 25 0.40 1.30 -0.78
CA LYS A 25 -0.72 0.82 -1.59
C LYS A 25 -0.42 -0.58 -2.10
N LEU A 26 -1.24 -1.55 -1.68
CA LEU A 26 -1.20 -2.94 -2.13
C LEU A 26 -2.34 -3.21 -3.11
N SER A 27 -2.04 -3.85 -4.25
CA SER A 27 -3.09 -4.43 -5.09
C SER A 27 -3.73 -5.61 -4.36
N GLY A 28 -5.04 -5.81 -4.55
CA GLY A 28 -5.70 -7.02 -4.03
C GLY A 28 -5.09 -8.30 -4.63
N GLU A 29 -4.61 -8.25 -5.87
CA GLU A 29 -3.92 -9.38 -6.54
C GLU A 29 -2.70 -9.88 -5.76
N ALA A 30 -2.05 -9.01 -4.99
CA ALA A 30 -0.90 -9.39 -4.17
C ALA A 30 -1.28 -10.46 -3.15
N PHE A 31 -2.57 -10.66 -2.84
CA PHE A 31 -3.03 -11.61 -1.83
C PHE A 31 -3.38 -12.98 -2.43
N GLN A 32 -3.43 -13.13 -3.75
CA GLN A 32 -3.93 -14.36 -4.40
C GLN A 32 -2.94 -15.53 -4.33
N GLY A 33 -1.65 -15.26 -4.14
CA GLY A 33 -0.60 -16.27 -4.21
C GLY A 33 -0.69 -17.11 -5.51
N PRO A 34 -0.35 -18.41 -5.46
CA PRO A 34 -0.42 -19.30 -6.62
C PRO A 34 -1.85 -19.67 -7.04
N GLN A 35 -2.86 -19.39 -6.20
CA GLN A 35 -4.26 -19.76 -6.45
C GLN A 35 -4.93 -18.87 -7.49
N GLY A 36 -4.41 -17.65 -7.71
CA GLY A 36 -4.92 -16.72 -8.72
C GLY A 36 -6.30 -16.09 -8.39
N PHE A 37 -6.89 -16.41 -7.24
CA PHE A 37 -8.14 -15.83 -6.73
C PHE A 37 -8.19 -15.89 -5.19
N GLY A 38 -8.94 -14.98 -4.56
CA GLY A 38 -9.15 -14.99 -3.11
C GLY A 38 -7.91 -14.56 -2.31
N ILE A 39 -7.74 -15.15 -1.13
CA ILE A 39 -6.69 -14.79 -0.17
C ILE A 39 -5.86 -16.05 0.15
N HIS A 40 -4.59 -16.01 -0.18
CA HIS A 40 -3.61 -17.05 0.09
C HIS A 40 -2.88 -16.78 1.41
N GLY A 41 -3.05 -17.71 2.36
CA GLY A 41 -2.56 -17.56 3.73
C GLY A 41 -1.04 -17.34 3.85
N GLU A 42 -0.22 -18.07 3.11
CA GLU A 42 1.24 -17.91 3.19
C GLU A 42 1.69 -16.56 2.61
N THR A 43 1.02 -16.10 1.55
CA THR A 43 1.34 -14.83 0.90
C THR A 43 1.02 -13.65 1.82
N ILE A 44 -0.15 -13.66 2.46
CA ILE A 44 -0.51 -12.58 3.39
C ILE A 44 0.38 -12.58 4.64
N GLN A 45 0.80 -13.75 5.11
CA GLN A 45 1.78 -13.86 6.21
C GLN A 45 3.16 -13.34 5.80
N ALA A 46 3.62 -13.61 4.58
CA ALA A 46 4.87 -13.06 4.08
C ALA A 46 4.84 -11.53 4.01
N ILE A 47 3.73 -10.96 3.53
CA ILE A 47 3.50 -9.50 3.52
C ILE A 47 3.50 -8.95 4.95
N ALA A 48 2.83 -9.62 5.89
CA ALA A 48 2.80 -9.20 7.30
C ALA A 48 4.19 -9.17 7.93
N ARG A 49 5.06 -10.15 7.61
CA ARG A 49 6.47 -10.16 8.05
C ARG A 49 7.28 -9.01 7.48
N GLU A 50 7.12 -8.68 6.19
CA GLU A 50 7.79 -7.50 5.61
C GLU A 50 7.31 -6.19 6.23
N LEU A 51 6.02 -6.08 6.52
CA LEU A 51 5.44 -4.93 7.19
C LEU A 51 5.91 -4.79 8.64
N LYS A 52 6.09 -5.91 9.35
CA LYS A 52 6.70 -5.93 10.68
C LYS A 52 8.13 -5.40 10.63
N ASP A 53 8.94 -5.83 9.67
CA ASP A 53 10.31 -5.33 9.50
C ASP A 53 10.35 -3.80 9.32
N VAL A 54 9.38 -3.23 8.61
CA VAL A 54 9.24 -1.78 8.44
C VAL A 54 8.76 -1.12 9.73
N HIS A 55 7.77 -1.72 10.40
CA HIS A 55 7.24 -1.23 11.67
C HIS A 55 8.32 -1.16 12.76
N GLU A 56 9.21 -2.15 12.84
CA GLU A 56 10.32 -2.19 13.80
C GLU A 56 11.39 -1.10 13.59
N LEU A 57 11.40 -0.44 12.42
CA LEU A 57 12.19 0.76 12.15
C LEU A 57 11.60 2.03 12.78
N GLY A 58 10.40 1.96 13.37
CA GLY A 58 9.69 3.11 13.94
C GLY A 58 8.98 3.98 12.89
N VAL A 59 8.69 3.41 11.72
CA VAL A 59 8.01 4.11 10.63
C VAL A 59 6.50 3.98 10.79
N GLN A 60 5.81 5.12 10.80
CA GLN A 60 4.36 5.18 10.88
C GLN A 60 3.77 4.69 9.55
N THR A 61 3.16 3.51 9.58
CA THR A 61 2.75 2.81 8.37
C THR A 61 1.24 2.81 8.23
N ALA A 62 0.75 3.43 7.16
CA ALA A 62 -0.61 3.28 6.70
C ALA A 62 -0.65 2.42 5.43
N ILE A 63 -1.73 1.66 5.25
CA ILE A 63 -1.88 0.71 4.15
C ILE A 63 -3.21 0.95 3.46
N MET A 64 -3.22 1.03 2.13
CA MET A 64 -4.43 1.00 1.30
C MET A 64 -4.45 -0.30 0.52
N VAL A 65 -5.49 -1.12 0.70
CA VAL A 65 -5.58 -2.44 0.07
C VAL A 65 -6.64 -2.44 -1.04
N GLY A 66 -6.30 -2.97 -2.21
CA GLY A 66 -7.25 -3.17 -3.31
C GLY A 66 -8.11 -4.43 -3.15
N GLY A 67 -9.21 -4.53 -3.89
CA GLY A 67 -10.19 -5.65 -3.81
C GLY A 67 -10.17 -6.61 -5.00
N GLY A 68 -9.25 -6.41 -5.96
CA GLY A 68 -9.25 -7.07 -7.27
C GLY A 68 -9.00 -8.59 -7.25
N ASN A 69 -8.71 -9.17 -6.09
CA ASN A 69 -8.58 -10.62 -5.89
C ASN A 69 -9.90 -11.31 -5.57
N ILE A 70 -10.89 -10.59 -5.06
CA ILE A 70 -12.22 -11.11 -4.71
C ILE A 70 -13.23 -10.62 -5.75
N PHE A 71 -13.19 -9.33 -6.10
CA PHE A 71 -14.15 -8.75 -7.03
C PHE A 71 -13.45 -7.90 -8.11
N ARG A 72 -13.81 -8.16 -9.37
CA ARG A 72 -13.42 -7.37 -10.54
C ARG A 72 -14.64 -7.07 -11.38
N GLY A 73 -15.28 -5.94 -11.11
CA GLY A 73 -16.52 -5.54 -11.78
C GLY A 73 -16.46 -5.62 -13.30
N ALA A 74 -15.31 -5.32 -13.91
CA ALA A 74 -15.16 -5.31 -15.37
C ALA A 74 -14.86 -6.68 -16.03
N ARG A 75 -14.67 -7.78 -15.27
CA ARG A 75 -14.18 -9.06 -15.83
C ARG A 75 -15.19 -10.22 -15.83
N GLN A 76 -16.38 -10.07 -15.25
CA GLN A 76 -17.36 -11.16 -15.25
C GLN A 76 -18.20 -11.16 -16.53
N LYS A 77 -17.89 -12.09 -17.45
CA LYS A 77 -18.70 -12.33 -18.65
C LYS A 77 -20.10 -12.82 -18.24
N GLY A 78 -21.14 -12.20 -18.78
CA GLY A 78 -22.54 -12.64 -18.58
C GLY A 78 -23.22 -12.15 -17.30
N PHE A 79 -22.56 -11.29 -16.52
CA PHE A 79 -23.16 -10.64 -15.35
C PHE A 79 -23.11 -9.12 -15.54
N GLU A 80 -24.21 -8.56 -16.04
CA GLU A 80 -24.36 -7.11 -16.18
C GLU A 80 -24.74 -6.51 -14.82
N ILE A 81 -23.79 -5.80 -14.23
CA ILE A 81 -23.97 -5.08 -12.98
C ILE A 81 -23.82 -3.59 -13.24
N ASP A 82 -24.67 -2.77 -12.62
CA ASP A 82 -24.49 -1.33 -12.64
C ASP A 82 -23.11 -0.98 -12.06
N ARG A 83 -22.43 -0.01 -12.69
CA ARG A 83 -21.07 0.36 -12.30
C ARG A 83 -20.97 0.75 -10.83
N ALA A 84 -21.93 1.48 -10.30
CA ALA A 84 -21.89 1.92 -8.90
C ALA A 84 -22.04 0.72 -7.95
N THR A 85 -22.93 -0.23 -8.27
CA THR A 85 -23.06 -1.47 -7.51
C THR A 85 -21.77 -2.29 -7.54
N GLY A 86 -21.14 -2.43 -8.71
CA GLY A 86 -19.85 -3.10 -8.84
C GLY A 86 -18.74 -2.44 -8.02
N ASP A 87 -18.69 -1.11 -7.98
CA ASP A 87 -17.72 -0.38 -7.16
C ASP A 87 -17.97 -0.61 -5.65
N TYR A 88 -19.22 -0.68 -5.20
CA TYR A 88 -19.53 -1.06 -3.82
C TYR A 88 -19.10 -2.50 -3.49
N MET A 89 -19.31 -3.46 -4.39
CA MET A 89 -18.79 -4.81 -4.22
C MET A 89 -17.25 -4.82 -4.14
N GLY A 90 -16.59 -4.02 -4.97
CA GLY A 90 -15.15 -3.80 -4.89
C GLY A 90 -14.70 -3.20 -3.55
N MET A 91 -15.43 -2.21 -3.03
CA MET A 91 -15.17 -1.62 -1.72
C MET A 91 -15.33 -2.64 -0.58
N LEU A 92 -16.37 -3.48 -0.61
CA LEU A 92 -16.54 -4.57 0.35
C LEU A 92 -15.40 -5.60 0.27
N ALA A 93 -14.94 -5.93 -0.94
CA ALA A 93 -13.77 -6.78 -1.13
C ALA A 93 -12.50 -6.20 -0.47
N THR A 94 -12.29 -4.87 -0.51
CA THR A 94 -11.17 -4.25 0.22
C THR A 94 -11.30 -4.41 1.74
N VAL A 95 -12.52 -4.41 2.30
CA VAL A 95 -12.76 -4.62 3.74
C VAL A 95 -12.39 -6.05 4.12
N ILE A 96 -12.79 -7.04 3.32
CA ILE A 96 -12.42 -8.45 3.54
C ILE A 96 -10.89 -8.60 3.55
N ASN A 97 -10.20 -8.01 2.58
CA ASN A 97 -8.74 -8.03 2.55
C ASN A 97 -8.09 -7.31 3.74
N ALA A 98 -8.66 -6.17 4.17
CA ALA A 98 -8.15 -5.43 5.31
C ALA A 98 -8.23 -6.24 6.62
N LEU A 99 -9.32 -6.97 6.83
CA LEU A 99 -9.48 -7.89 7.97
C LEU A 99 -8.48 -9.03 7.93
N ALA A 100 -8.26 -9.64 6.76
CA ALA A 100 -7.28 -10.71 6.61
C ALA A 100 -5.85 -10.21 6.88
N LEU A 101 -5.50 -9.01 6.41
CA LEU A 101 -4.18 -8.41 6.66
C LEU A 101 -4.03 -8.00 8.12
N GLN A 102 -5.09 -7.50 8.75
CA GLN A 102 -5.10 -7.20 10.19
C GLN A 102 -4.76 -8.43 11.02
N ASP A 103 -5.47 -9.55 10.79
CA ASP A 103 -5.22 -10.81 11.52
C ASP A 103 -3.78 -11.31 11.30
N ALA A 104 -3.26 -11.23 10.08
CA ALA A 104 -1.88 -11.62 9.78
C ALA A 104 -0.85 -10.73 10.51
N LEU A 105 -1.06 -9.41 10.56
CA LEU A 105 -0.19 -8.48 11.28
C LEU A 105 -0.25 -8.68 12.80
N GLU A 106 -1.44 -8.91 13.34
CA GLU A 106 -1.63 -9.12 14.78
C GLU A 106 -0.97 -10.43 15.25
N LYS A 107 -1.00 -11.49 14.42
CA LYS A 107 -0.24 -12.73 14.66
C LYS A 107 1.29 -12.53 14.66
N GLU A 108 1.77 -11.52 13.94
CA GLU A 108 3.17 -11.11 13.93
C GLU A 108 3.53 -10.17 15.09
N GLY A 109 2.56 -9.82 15.94
CA GLY A 109 2.71 -8.94 17.10
C GLY A 109 2.57 -7.45 16.80
N VAL A 110 2.05 -7.08 15.61
CA VAL A 110 1.90 -5.69 15.18
C VAL A 110 0.49 -5.19 15.48
N PHE A 111 0.37 -4.21 16.38
CA PHE A 111 -0.92 -3.60 16.70
C PHE A 111 -1.48 -2.87 15.49
N THR A 112 -2.68 -3.27 15.06
CA THR A 112 -3.27 -2.81 13.80
C THR A 112 -4.68 -2.27 14.00
N ARG A 113 -5.12 -1.34 13.13
CA ARG A 113 -6.47 -0.81 13.09
C ARG A 113 -6.99 -0.69 11.67
N VAL A 114 -8.13 -1.35 11.39
CA VAL A 114 -8.86 -1.19 10.13
C VAL A 114 -9.81 0.00 10.25
N LEU A 115 -9.66 0.96 9.34
CA LEU A 115 -10.49 2.15 9.21
C LEU A 115 -11.21 2.12 7.85
N SER A 116 -12.53 2.02 7.85
CA SER A 116 -13.34 1.95 6.64
C SER A 116 -13.92 3.31 6.26
N ALA A 117 -13.95 3.62 4.96
CA ALA A 117 -14.67 4.78 4.43
C ALA A 117 -16.20 4.60 4.44
N ILE A 118 -16.69 3.36 4.47
CA ILE A 118 -18.11 3.01 4.65
C ILE A 118 -18.29 2.54 6.08
N GLU A 119 -19.28 3.08 6.80
CA GLU A 119 -19.52 2.72 8.20
C GLU A 119 -20.00 1.26 8.33
N MET A 120 -19.29 0.48 9.16
CA MET A 120 -19.58 -0.93 9.43
C MET A 120 -19.29 -1.23 10.90
N LYS A 121 -20.24 -0.84 11.77
CA LYS A 121 -20.04 -0.67 13.22
C LYS A 121 -19.45 -1.89 13.93
N GLU A 122 -19.88 -3.09 13.58
CA GLU A 122 -19.43 -4.35 14.19
C GLU A 122 -18.12 -4.88 13.59
N VAL A 123 -17.70 -4.36 12.42
CA VAL A 123 -16.62 -4.93 11.61
C VAL A 123 -15.35 -4.10 11.64
N SER A 124 -15.47 -2.77 11.58
CA SER A 124 -14.31 -1.86 11.51
C SER A 124 -14.63 -0.49 12.10
N GLU A 125 -13.58 0.25 12.49
CA GLU A 125 -13.77 1.64 12.90
C GLU A 125 -14.10 2.51 11.66
N PRO A 126 -14.99 3.51 11.78
CA PRO A 126 -15.18 4.48 10.71
C PRO A 126 -13.91 5.33 10.55
N PHE A 127 -13.59 5.70 9.31
CA PHE A 127 -12.48 6.61 9.05
C PHE A 127 -12.77 7.99 9.64
N ILE A 128 -11.95 8.37 10.63
CA ILE A 128 -11.89 9.73 11.17
C ILE A 128 -10.43 10.15 11.12
N ARG A 129 -10.11 11.17 10.31
CA ARG A 129 -8.73 11.65 10.09
C ARG A 129 -7.93 11.82 11.39
N ARG A 130 -8.49 12.50 12.39
CA ARG A 130 -7.81 12.73 13.68
C ARG A 130 -7.55 11.44 14.45
N ARG A 131 -8.43 10.43 14.32
CA ARG A 131 -8.25 9.11 14.93
C ARG A 131 -7.18 8.29 14.21
N ALA A 132 -7.16 8.32 12.88
CA ALA A 132 -6.12 7.69 12.07
C ALA A 132 -4.73 8.21 12.46
N MET A 133 -4.59 9.54 12.54
CA MET A 133 -3.36 10.19 13.02
C MET A 133 -2.97 9.72 14.43
N ARG A 134 -3.93 9.64 15.35
CA ARG A 134 -3.67 9.20 16.72
C ARG A 134 -3.23 7.74 16.81
N HIS A 135 -3.73 6.86 15.93
CA HIS A 135 -3.27 5.47 15.85
C HIS A 135 -1.83 5.41 15.35
N LEU A 136 -1.49 6.15 14.29
CA LEU A 136 -0.14 6.24 13.74
C LEU A 136 0.87 6.81 14.76
N GLU A 137 0.48 7.81 15.54
CA GLU A 137 1.29 8.37 16.64
C GLU A 137 1.53 7.41 17.80
N LYS A 138 0.70 6.37 17.94
CA LYS A 138 0.82 5.31 18.95
C LYS A 138 1.49 4.05 18.40
N ASP A 139 2.23 4.20 17.30
CA ASP A 139 2.92 3.12 16.62
C ASP A 139 1.99 1.94 16.25
N ARG A 140 0.78 2.25 15.79
CA ARG A 140 -0.12 1.25 15.23
C ARG A 140 -0.08 1.31 13.72
N VAL A 141 -0.16 0.15 13.07
CA VAL A 141 -0.41 0.09 11.62
C VAL A 141 -1.88 0.42 11.36
N VAL A 142 -2.13 1.32 10.41
CA VAL A 142 -3.48 1.69 9.99
C VAL A 142 -3.76 1.08 8.62
N ILE A 143 -4.84 0.31 8.50
CA ILE A 143 -5.30 -0.23 7.21
C ILE A 143 -6.56 0.53 6.81
N PHE A 144 -6.51 1.22 5.68
CA PHE A 144 -7.67 1.85 5.08
C PHE A 144 -8.41 0.87 4.18
N ALA A 145 -9.73 0.82 4.34
CA ALA A 145 -10.64 0.01 3.56
C ALA A 145 -11.78 0.84 2.98
N ALA A 146 -12.53 0.24 2.05
CA ALA A 146 -13.61 0.84 1.28
C ALA A 146 -13.21 2.08 0.45
N GLY A 147 -11.92 2.22 0.10
CA GLY A 147 -11.43 3.27 -0.79
C GLY A 147 -11.81 4.70 -0.33
N THR A 148 -12.47 5.46 -1.22
CA THR A 148 -13.00 6.79 -0.93
C THR A 148 -14.41 6.76 -0.33
N GLY A 149 -15.05 5.58 -0.28
CA GLY A 149 -16.47 5.42 0.06
C GLY A 149 -17.42 5.80 -1.08
N ASN A 150 -16.89 6.21 -2.23
CA ASN A 150 -17.68 6.69 -3.37
C ASN A 150 -17.39 5.84 -4.62
N PRO A 151 -18.42 5.45 -5.39
CA PRO A 151 -18.23 4.86 -6.72
C PRO A 151 -17.45 5.78 -7.66
N TYR A 152 -17.00 5.25 -8.80
CA TYR A 152 -16.21 5.92 -9.84
C TYR A 152 -14.76 6.25 -9.47
N PHE A 153 -14.33 6.01 -8.24
CA PHE A 153 -12.96 6.23 -7.79
C PHE A 153 -12.16 4.94 -7.67
N SER A 154 -10.87 5.03 -8.00
CA SER A 154 -9.97 3.90 -7.87
C SER A 154 -9.38 3.81 -6.46
N THR A 155 -8.77 2.66 -6.16
CA THR A 155 -7.99 2.48 -4.92
C THR A 155 -6.69 3.29 -4.91
N ASP A 156 -6.17 3.68 -6.07
CA ASP A 156 -5.04 4.61 -6.18
C ASP A 156 -5.48 6.03 -5.84
N THR A 157 -6.68 6.46 -6.28
CA THR A 157 -7.24 7.76 -5.87
C THR A 157 -7.46 7.82 -4.36
N ALA A 158 -7.98 6.73 -3.77
CA ALA A 158 -8.13 6.62 -2.33
C ALA A 158 -6.79 6.67 -1.59
N ALA A 159 -5.76 5.97 -2.10
CA ALA A 159 -4.41 5.99 -1.54
C ALA A 159 -3.83 7.42 -1.53
N ALA A 160 -3.97 8.15 -2.63
CA ALA A 160 -3.56 9.55 -2.73
C ALA A 160 -4.29 10.43 -1.71
N LEU A 161 -5.63 10.33 -1.62
CA LEU A 161 -6.42 11.08 -0.66
C LEU A 161 -5.98 10.81 0.79
N ARG A 162 -5.90 9.53 1.18
CA ARG A 162 -5.54 9.14 2.55
C ARG A 162 -4.12 9.55 2.90
N ALA A 163 -3.18 9.48 1.96
CA ALA A 163 -1.80 9.91 2.17
C ALA A 163 -1.73 11.39 2.54
N MET A 164 -2.53 12.24 1.91
CA MET A 164 -2.57 13.67 2.22
C MET A 164 -3.21 13.94 3.58
N GLU A 165 -4.32 13.27 3.87
CA GLU A 165 -5.04 13.47 5.14
C GLU A 165 -4.19 13.06 6.34
N ILE A 166 -3.42 11.98 6.22
CA ILE A 166 -2.49 11.55 7.27
C ILE A 166 -1.14 12.24 7.19
N LYS A 167 -0.87 13.14 6.22
CA LYS A 167 0.44 13.76 6.02
C LYS A 167 1.56 12.72 5.95
N ALA A 168 1.42 11.75 5.04
CA ALA A 168 2.51 10.84 4.70
C ALA A 168 3.62 11.61 3.97
N ASP A 169 4.84 11.07 4.02
CA ASP A 169 5.99 11.63 3.32
C ASP A 169 6.10 11.09 1.89
N VAL A 170 5.50 9.93 1.63
CA VAL A 170 5.54 9.22 0.34
C VAL A 170 4.39 8.20 0.23
N ILE A 171 3.92 7.97 -1.00
CA ILE A 171 3.10 6.82 -1.37
C ILE A 171 3.99 5.74 -1.98
N LEU A 172 4.00 4.56 -1.37
CA LEU A 172 4.68 3.39 -1.90
C LEU A 172 3.66 2.55 -2.67
N LYS A 173 3.75 2.52 -4.00
CA LYS A 173 2.87 1.69 -4.84
C LYS A 173 3.54 0.36 -5.17
N ALA A 174 3.07 -0.68 -4.52
CA ALA A 174 3.52 -2.04 -4.78
C ALA A 174 2.93 -2.58 -6.10
N THR A 175 3.79 -3.06 -6.99
CA THR A 175 3.45 -3.65 -8.29
C THR A 175 4.11 -5.02 -8.49
N ARG A 176 3.75 -5.71 -9.57
CA ARG A 176 4.42 -6.95 -10.02
C ARG A 176 5.70 -6.70 -10.81
N VAL A 177 5.78 -5.53 -11.44
CA VAL A 177 6.92 -5.05 -12.24
C VAL A 177 7.85 -4.19 -11.39
N ASP A 178 9.08 -3.97 -11.88
CA ASP A 178 10.14 -3.28 -11.13
C ASP A 178 9.91 -1.78 -10.92
N GLY A 179 9.05 -1.14 -11.70
CA GLY A 179 8.70 0.26 -11.55
C GLY A 179 7.86 0.76 -12.72
N VAL A 180 8.14 1.98 -13.17
CA VAL A 180 7.48 2.62 -14.31
C VAL A 180 8.23 2.33 -15.59
N TYR A 181 7.48 1.94 -16.62
CA TYR A 181 7.97 1.66 -17.97
C TYR A 181 7.16 2.46 -18.99
N ASP A 182 7.71 2.65 -20.19
CA ASP A 182 7.01 3.28 -21.31
C ASP A 182 5.90 2.38 -21.89
N ALA A 183 6.02 1.07 -21.72
CA ALA A 183 5.02 0.06 -22.06
C ALA A 183 4.97 -1.06 -21.01
N ASP A 184 3.98 -1.95 -21.08
CA ASP A 184 3.88 -3.08 -20.15
C ASP A 184 5.03 -4.09 -20.37
N PRO A 185 6.00 -4.22 -19.44
CA PRO A 185 7.15 -5.09 -19.63
C PRO A 185 6.80 -6.59 -19.57
N GLU A 186 5.62 -6.96 -19.08
CA GLU A 186 5.15 -8.35 -19.15
C GLU A 186 4.64 -8.71 -20.56
N GLN A 187 4.34 -7.71 -21.41
CA GLN A 187 3.85 -7.89 -22.78
C GLN A 187 4.88 -7.47 -23.84
N ILE A 188 5.71 -6.47 -23.54
CA ILE A 188 6.67 -5.86 -24.46
C ILE A 188 8.07 -5.99 -23.84
N PRO A 189 8.90 -6.94 -24.32
CA PRO A 189 10.23 -7.21 -23.74
C PRO A 189 11.19 -6.01 -23.78
N ASP A 190 11.05 -5.14 -24.79
CA ASP A 190 11.91 -3.96 -24.98
C ASP A 190 11.41 -2.70 -24.25
N ALA A 191 10.45 -2.85 -23.33
CA ALA A 191 9.91 -1.73 -22.55
C ALA A 191 11.03 -1.03 -21.76
N LYS A 192 11.11 0.29 -21.88
CA LYS A 192 12.16 1.12 -21.28
C LYS A 192 11.76 1.51 -19.87
N PHE A 193 12.65 1.20 -18.94
CA PHE A 193 12.49 1.52 -17.52
C PHE A 193 12.84 2.98 -17.21
N PHE A 194 12.03 3.64 -16.38
CA PHE A 194 12.29 4.96 -15.84
C PHE A 194 12.69 4.90 -14.37
N ALA A 195 13.94 5.22 -14.02
CA ALA A 195 14.34 5.30 -12.61
C ALA A 195 13.72 6.50 -11.86
N ALA A 196 13.49 7.60 -12.57
CA ALA A 196 12.79 8.77 -12.10
C ALA A 196 11.95 9.36 -13.24
N ILE A 197 10.79 9.91 -12.90
CA ILE A 197 9.87 10.50 -13.88
C ILE A 197 9.01 11.59 -13.21
N SER A 198 8.69 12.66 -13.93
CA SER A 198 7.81 13.71 -13.42
C SER A 198 6.33 13.36 -13.59
N TYR A 199 5.46 13.96 -12.78
CA TYR A 199 4.00 13.81 -12.99
C TYR A 199 3.54 14.27 -14.38
N ARG A 200 4.17 15.31 -14.93
CA ARG A 200 3.84 15.82 -16.27
C ARG A 200 4.20 14.82 -17.35
N GLU A 201 5.33 14.13 -17.23
CA GLU A 201 5.71 13.05 -18.15
C GLU A 201 4.75 11.86 -18.03
N VAL A 202 4.39 11.45 -16.80
CA VAL A 202 3.40 10.38 -16.58
C VAL A 202 2.07 10.70 -17.27
N LEU A 203 1.56 11.94 -17.14
CA LEU A 203 0.32 12.36 -17.77
C LEU A 203 0.43 12.51 -19.29
N SER A 204 1.47 13.17 -19.78
CA SER A 204 1.65 13.44 -21.23
C SER A 204 1.90 12.17 -22.04
N GLN A 205 2.59 11.18 -21.45
CA GLN A 205 2.85 9.88 -22.08
C GLN A 205 1.78 8.83 -21.74
N ASN A 206 0.74 9.19 -20.96
CA ASN A 206 -0.34 8.30 -20.53
C ASN A 206 0.16 6.98 -19.87
N LEU A 207 1.24 7.08 -19.09
CA LEU A 207 1.87 5.92 -18.47
C LEU A 207 0.98 5.36 -17.36
N LYS A 208 0.88 4.02 -17.29
CA LYS A 208 -0.01 3.31 -16.35
C LYS A 208 0.58 3.18 -14.94
N VAL A 209 0.88 4.33 -14.33
CA VAL A 209 1.38 4.39 -12.94
C VAL A 209 0.22 4.27 -11.94
N MET A 210 -0.75 5.17 -12.04
CA MET A 210 -2.03 5.22 -11.32
C MET A 210 -3.06 5.83 -12.28
N ASP A 211 -4.33 5.90 -11.90
CA ASP A 211 -5.30 6.69 -12.67
C ASP A 211 -4.94 8.18 -12.67
N SER A 212 -5.39 8.91 -13.70
CA SER A 212 -5.08 10.32 -13.88
C SER A 212 -5.54 11.21 -12.74
N THR A 213 -6.63 10.84 -12.05
CA THR A 213 -7.15 11.59 -10.90
C THR A 213 -6.20 11.47 -9.71
N ALA A 214 -5.71 10.26 -9.42
CA ALA A 214 -4.70 10.03 -8.39
C ALA A 214 -3.38 10.76 -8.69
N ILE A 215 -2.92 10.70 -9.94
CA ILE A 215 -1.70 11.40 -10.38
C ILE A 215 -1.84 12.91 -10.23
N SER A 216 -2.96 13.49 -10.68
CA SER A 216 -3.20 14.93 -10.57
C SER A 216 -3.27 15.37 -9.10
N LEU A 217 -3.97 14.62 -8.26
CA LEU A 217 -4.04 14.90 -6.82
C LEU A 217 -2.65 14.87 -6.17
N CYS A 218 -1.80 13.91 -6.53
CA CYS A 218 -0.42 13.84 -6.02
C CYS A 218 0.44 14.99 -6.53
N MET A 219 0.30 15.36 -7.81
CA MET A 219 1.03 16.47 -8.43
C MET A 219 0.71 17.80 -7.74
N ASP A 220 -0.57 18.11 -7.58
CA ASP A 220 -1.04 19.39 -7.00
C ASP A 220 -0.63 19.57 -5.54
N ASN A 221 -0.37 18.46 -4.83
CA ASN A 221 0.02 18.46 -3.42
C ASN A 221 1.50 18.10 -3.19
N GLY A 222 2.28 17.93 -4.27
CA GLY A 222 3.69 17.56 -4.19
C GLY A 222 3.97 16.21 -3.51
N MET A 223 3.04 15.26 -3.56
CA MET A 223 3.10 13.97 -2.85
C MET A 223 3.93 12.93 -3.61
N PRO A 224 5.18 12.64 -3.22
CA PRO A 224 6.04 11.72 -3.97
C PRO A 224 5.47 10.31 -4.03
N ILE A 225 5.68 9.63 -5.16
CA ILE A 225 5.30 8.22 -5.34
C ILE A 225 6.57 7.41 -5.61
N VAL A 226 6.68 6.24 -4.99
CA VAL A 226 7.68 5.23 -5.36
C VAL A 226 6.94 3.98 -5.84
N VAL A 227 7.18 3.60 -7.09
CA VAL A 227 6.63 2.39 -7.70
C VAL A 227 7.70 1.31 -7.67
N PHE A 228 7.40 0.14 -7.12
CA PHE A 228 8.39 -0.92 -6.95
C PHE A 228 7.77 -2.32 -6.99
N ASN A 229 8.61 -3.31 -7.29
CA ASN A 229 8.21 -4.72 -7.28
C ASN A 229 8.05 -5.26 -5.86
N MET A 230 6.84 -5.69 -5.51
CA MET A 230 6.51 -6.32 -4.23
C MET A 230 7.00 -7.78 -4.16
N ASN A 231 7.11 -8.47 -5.29
CA ASN A 231 7.51 -9.88 -5.32
C ASN A 231 9.01 -10.09 -5.01
N ARG A 232 9.77 -9.00 -4.82
CA ARG A 232 11.17 -9.04 -4.40
C ARG A 232 11.25 -8.80 -2.89
N PRO A 233 11.55 -9.84 -2.09
CA PRO A 233 11.51 -9.73 -0.65
C PRO A 233 12.38 -8.60 -0.09
N GLY A 234 11.82 -7.87 0.86
CA GLY A 234 12.52 -6.78 1.56
C GLY A 234 12.54 -5.45 0.80
N ASN A 235 11.98 -5.38 -0.41
CA ASN A 235 11.93 -4.12 -1.16
C ASN A 235 11.19 -3.01 -0.41
N ILE A 236 10.14 -3.32 0.35
CA ILE A 236 9.43 -2.29 1.13
C ILE A 236 10.41 -1.63 2.12
N LYS A 237 11.16 -2.44 2.86
CA LYS A 237 12.17 -1.97 3.82
C LYS A 237 13.27 -1.15 3.14
N ARG A 238 13.79 -1.62 2.00
CA ARG A 238 14.83 -0.95 1.23
C ARG A 238 14.38 0.44 0.75
N VAL A 239 13.16 0.53 0.21
CA VAL A 239 12.55 1.81 -0.18
C VAL A 239 12.43 2.73 1.05
N VAL A 240 11.94 2.22 2.17
CA VAL A 240 11.79 2.99 3.41
C VAL A 240 13.11 3.52 3.96
N LEU A 241 14.21 2.79 3.75
CA LEU A 241 15.57 3.21 4.10
C LEU A 241 16.20 4.17 3.08
N GLY A 242 15.50 4.49 1.98
CA GLY A 242 15.95 5.43 0.97
C GLY A 242 16.84 4.81 -0.11
N GLU A 243 16.89 3.48 -0.22
CA GLU A 243 17.57 2.83 -1.34
C GLU A 243 16.84 3.12 -2.67
N ARG A 244 17.61 3.16 -3.75
CA ARG A 244 17.06 3.33 -5.11
C ARG A 244 16.44 2.02 -5.58
N VAL A 245 15.18 1.81 -5.22
CA VAL A 245 14.38 0.65 -5.64
C VAL A 245 13.20 1.14 -6.46
N GLY A 246 13.09 0.60 -7.68
CA GLY A 246 12.05 0.96 -8.63
C GLY A 246 12.13 2.40 -9.11
N SER A 247 10.98 3.04 -9.27
CA SER A 247 10.84 4.33 -9.94
C SER A 247 10.29 5.38 -8.99
N LYS A 248 10.92 6.55 -8.97
CA LYS A 248 10.42 7.70 -8.21
C LYS A 248 9.63 8.64 -9.11
N VAL A 249 8.41 9.00 -8.71
CA VAL A 249 7.60 10.03 -9.34
C VAL A 249 7.58 11.27 -8.45
N THR A 250 7.95 12.43 -9.00
CA THR A 250 8.00 13.70 -8.26
C THR A 250 7.45 14.87 -9.09
N PRO A 251 7.16 16.02 -8.44
CA PRO A 251 7.06 17.29 -9.15
C PRO A 251 8.40 17.54 -9.84
N ALA A 252 8.37 18.04 -11.08
CA ALA A 252 9.56 18.42 -11.83
C ALA A 252 10.33 19.53 -11.09
#